data_AF-A0A4R6QJT0-F1
#
_entry.id   AF-A0A4R6QJT0-F1
#
_cell.length_a   1.000
_cell.length_b   1.000
_cell.length_c   1.000
_cell.angle_alpha   90.00
_cell.angle_beta   90.00
_cell.angle_gamma   90.00
#
_symmetry.space_group_name_H-M   'P 1'
#
loop_
_entity.id
_entity.type
_entity.pdbx_description
1 polymer ?
#
loop_
_entity_poly.entity_id
_entity_poly.type
_entity_poly.pdbx_seq_one_letter_code
_entity_poly.pdbx_strand_id
1 'polypeptide(L)'
;MSDPMLSRSGRTDPGGKLTERLDVPLSEETAEAVIALAAMAGMSKSEYARSIIERAVYGDLAMLRRLARPLQPSQDRASAISPGRSSDQSSF
;
A
#
# COMPACT_ATOMS: atom_id res chain seq x y z
N MET A 1 -8.27 44.13 8.85
CA MET A 1 -7.54 43.03 9.52
C MET A 1 -7.42 41.92 8.50
N SER A 2 -6.22 41.68 8.00
CA SER A 2 -5.98 40.70 6.93
C SER A 2 -5.87 39.30 7.54
N ASP A 3 -6.78 38.40 7.19
CA ASP A 3 -6.63 36.98 7.49
C ASP A 3 -5.36 36.45 6.81
N PRO A 4 -4.46 35.75 7.53
CA PRO A 4 -3.36 35.07 6.86
C PRO A 4 -3.99 33.97 5.99
N MET A 5 -3.98 34.16 4.67
CA MET A 5 -4.30 33.09 3.72
C MET A 5 -3.37 31.92 4.04
N LEU A 6 -3.92 30.93 4.74
CA LEU A 6 -3.27 29.66 4.94
C LEU A 6 -3.06 29.07 3.55
N SER A 7 -1.83 29.11 3.03
CA SER A 7 -1.41 28.42 1.82
C SER A 7 -1.58 26.91 2.03
N ARG A 8 -2.82 26.44 1.96
CA ARG A 8 -3.15 25.03 1.87
C ARG A 8 -2.83 24.63 0.44
N SER A 9 -1.58 24.24 0.21
CA SER A 9 -1.20 23.47 -0.96
C SER A 9 -2.25 22.37 -1.14
N GLY A 10 -3.01 22.41 -2.24
CA GLY A 10 -4.08 21.46 -2.55
C GLY A 10 -3.57 20.03 -2.77
N ARG A 11 -2.28 19.77 -2.53
CA ARG A 11 -1.68 18.45 -2.52
C ARG A 11 -2.00 17.79 -1.17
N THR A 12 -3.19 17.18 -1.09
CA THR A 12 -3.52 16.22 -0.04
C THR A 12 -2.71 14.96 -0.28
N ASP A 13 -1.55 14.86 0.36
CA ASP A 13 -0.82 13.59 0.44
C ASP A 13 -1.66 12.61 1.31
N PRO A 14 -1.99 11.39 0.83
CA PRO A 14 -2.70 10.40 1.63
C PRO A 14 -2.01 10.06 2.96
N GLY A 15 -0.71 10.33 3.11
CA GLY A 15 0.04 10.16 4.36
C GLY A 15 -0.12 11.28 5.38
N GLY A 16 -0.79 12.39 5.03
CA GLY A 16 -0.92 13.55 5.91
C GLY A 16 0.40 14.29 6.14
N LYS A 17 0.51 15.01 7.27
CA LYS A 17 1.74 15.74 7.62
C LYS A 17 2.79 14.75 8.12
N LEU A 18 3.95 14.74 7.46
CA LEU A 18 5.07 13.88 7.83
C LEU A 18 5.85 14.48 9.01
N THR A 19 5.69 13.91 10.20
CA THR A 19 6.27 14.41 11.45
C THR A 19 7.41 13.54 12.01
N GLU A 20 7.40 12.25 11.69
CA GLU A 20 8.39 11.30 12.19
C GLU A 20 9.75 11.45 11.48
N ARG A 21 10.84 11.29 12.22
CA ARG A 21 12.22 11.38 11.70
C ARG A 21 12.87 10.01 11.65
N LEU A 22 13.63 9.77 10.58
CA LEU A 22 14.48 8.59 10.42
C LEU A 22 15.91 9.08 10.12
N ASP A 23 16.80 8.95 11.10
CA ASP A 23 18.20 9.35 10.98
C ASP A 23 19.05 8.12 10.61
N VAL A 24 19.59 8.09 9.38
CA VAL A 24 20.37 6.97 8.85
C VAL A 24 21.76 7.46 8.43
N PRO A 25 22.85 6.95 9.04
CA PRO A 25 24.19 7.24 8.57
C PRO A 25 24.43 6.57 7.21
N LEU A 26 24.98 7.32 6.26
CA LEU A 26 25.28 6.86 4.90
C LEU A 26 26.76 7.09 4.59
N SER A 27 27.31 6.34 3.64
CA SER A 27 28.58 6.72 3.01
C SER A 27 28.41 8.04 2.24
N GLU A 28 29.52 8.76 2.06
CA GLU A 28 29.56 10.00 1.27
C GLU A 28 29.03 9.77 -0.16
N GLU A 29 29.54 8.73 -0.82
CA GLU A 29 29.10 8.33 -2.18
C GLU A 29 27.59 8.09 -2.27
N THR A 30 27.00 7.41 -1.28
CA THR A 30 25.56 7.15 -1.27
C THR A 30 24.77 8.45 -1.07
N ALA A 31 25.24 9.33 -0.19
CA ALA A 31 24.60 10.61 0.07
C ALA A 31 24.60 11.51 -1.18
N GLU A 32 25.72 11.55 -1.92
CA GLU A 32 25.86 12.27 -3.18
C GLU A 32 24.94 11.71 -4.27
N ALA A 33 24.92 10.38 -4.43
CA ALA A 33 24.04 9.72 -5.40
C ALA A 33 22.56 10.02 -5.13
N VAL A 34 22.12 10.01 -3.86
CA VAL A 34 20.75 10.38 -3.47
C VAL A 34 20.44 11.83 -3.83
N ILE A 35 21.38 12.76 -3.62
CA ILE A 35 21.21 14.17 -3.99
C ILE A 35 21.05 14.33 -5.50
N ALA A 36 21.93 13.68 -6.28
CA ALA A 36 21.89 13.73 -7.73
C ALA A 36 20.57 13.18 -8.29
N LEU A 37 20.12 12.03 -7.77
CA LEU A 37 18.86 11.41 -8.19
C LEU A 37 17.64 12.26 -7.81
N ALA A 38 17.64 12.87 -6.63
CA ALA A 38 16.59 13.80 -6.21
C ALA A 38 16.50 14.99 -7.16
N ALA A 39 17.64 15.57 -7.55
CA ALA A 39 17.70 16.67 -8.51
C ALA A 39 17.15 16.27 -9.89
N MET A 40 17.53 15.09 -10.40
CA MET A 40 17.01 14.58 -11.68
C MET A 40 15.50 14.31 -11.63
N ALA A 41 14.97 13.88 -10.48
CA ALA A 41 13.55 13.65 -10.29
C ALA A 41 12.73 14.94 -10.05
N GLY A 42 13.38 16.10 -9.90
CA GLY A 42 12.72 17.36 -9.55
C GLY A 42 12.11 17.36 -8.15
N MET A 43 12.71 16.61 -7.21
CA MET A 43 12.23 16.45 -5.84
C MET A 43 13.26 16.98 -4.84
N SER A 44 12.83 17.34 -3.62
CA SER A 44 13.78 17.54 -2.54
C SER A 44 14.47 16.22 -2.16
N LYS A 45 15.67 16.30 -1.58
CA LYS A 45 16.41 15.13 -1.07
C LYS A 45 15.54 14.25 -0.16
N SER A 46 14.81 14.87 0.75
CA SER A 46 13.95 14.18 1.71
C SER A 46 12.72 13.53 1.06
N GLU A 47 12.12 14.17 0.05
CA GLU A 47 11.03 13.57 -0.73
C GLU A 47 11.49 12.37 -1.54
N TYR A 48 12.63 12.51 -2.22
CA TYR A 48 13.19 11.42 -3.00
C TYR A 48 13.54 10.22 -2.11
N ALA A 49 14.29 10.44 -1.02
CA ALA A 49 14.64 9.38 -0.08
C ALA A 49 13.40 8.66 0.47
N ARG A 50 12.38 9.43 0.87
CA ARG A 50 11.10 8.87 1.33
C ARG A 50 10.43 8.02 0.26
N SER A 51 10.37 8.48 -0.99
CA SER A 51 9.74 7.72 -2.08
C SER A 51 10.39 6.35 -2.31
N ILE A 52 11.72 6.26 -2.15
CA ILE A 52 12.46 5.00 -2.25
C ILE A 52 12.15 4.10 -1.08
N ILE A 53 12.13 4.64 0.15
CA ILE A 53 11.79 3.90 1.37
C ILE A 53 10.36 3.37 1.31
N GLU A 54 9.38 4.22 0.98
CA GLU A 54 7.97 3.84 0.88
C GLU A 54 7.74 2.77 -0.19
N ARG A 55 8.37 2.91 -1.36
CA ARG A 55 8.29 1.92 -2.43
C ARG A 55 8.80 0.56 -1.97
N ALA A 56 9.92 0.52 -1.25
CA ALA A 56 10.47 -0.73 -0.72
C ALA A 56 9.56 -1.30 0.40
N VAL A 57 9.28 -0.51 1.43
CA VAL A 57 8.52 -0.94 2.62
C VAL A 57 7.11 -1.40 2.24
N TYR A 58 6.36 -0.61 1.48
CA TYR A 58 5.00 -1.00 1.11
C TYR A 58 4.95 -2.12 0.07
N GLY A 59 5.96 -2.22 -0.80
CA GLY A 59 6.12 -3.36 -1.69
C GLY A 59 6.33 -4.66 -0.91
N ASP A 60 7.27 -4.67 0.03
CA ASP A 60 7.61 -5.83 0.84
C ASP A 60 6.45 -6.23 1.77
N LEU A 61 5.81 -5.26 2.43
CA LEU A 61 4.63 -5.51 3.25
C LEU A 61 3.47 -6.08 2.45
N ALA A 62 3.24 -5.61 1.22
CA ALA A 62 2.21 -6.16 0.35
C ALA A 62 2.52 -7.63 -0.02
N MET A 63 3.79 -7.93 -0.34
CA MET A 63 4.22 -9.29 -0.65
C MET A 63 4.08 -10.23 0.56
N LEU A 64 4.50 -9.80 1.74
CA LEU A 64 4.36 -10.57 2.97
C LEU A 64 2.88 -10.88 3.29
N ARG A 65 1.98 -9.89 3.15
CA ARG A 65 0.54 -10.11 3.34
C ARG A 65 -0.03 -11.13 2.35
N ARG A 66 0.46 -11.13 1.11
CA ARG A 66 0.06 -12.12 0.09
C ARG A 66 0.51 -13.53 0.47
N LEU A 67 1.75 -13.68 0.92
CA LEU A 67 2.30 -14.98 1.33
C LEU A 67 1.68 -15.51 2.62
N ALA A 68 1.36 -14.61 3.56
CA ALA A 68 0.76 -14.94 4.84
C ALA A 68 -0.75 -15.25 4.75
N ARG A 69 -1.41 -14.90 3.64
CA ARG A 69 -2.83 -15.27 3.43
C ARG A 69 -2.89 -16.80 3.27
N PRO A 70 -3.55 -17.53 4.19
CA PRO A 70 -3.80 -18.94 3.98
C PRO A 70 -4.53 -19.11 2.66
N LEU A 71 -4.12 -20.10 1.85
CA LEU A 71 -4.92 -20.54 0.72
C LEU A 71 -6.27 -20.98 1.28
N GLN A 72 -7.27 -20.10 1.28
CA GLN A 72 -8.64 -20.51 1.58
C GLN A 72 -8.97 -21.57 0.52
N PRO A 73 -9.22 -22.83 0.91
CA PRO A 73 -9.63 -23.82 -0.05
C PRO A 73 -10.91 -23.30 -0.68
N SER A 74 -10.92 -23.18 -2.01
CA SER A 74 -12.07 -22.75 -2.80
C SER A 74 -13.29 -23.60 -2.40
N GLN A 75 -14.20 -23.03 -1.62
CA GLN A 75 -15.43 -23.70 -1.15
C GLN A 75 -16.49 -23.86 -2.28
N ASP A 76 -16.13 -23.58 -3.53
CA ASP A 76 -17.07 -23.50 -4.66
C ASP A 76 -17.37 -24.83 -5.38
N ARG A 77 -17.31 -25.98 -4.71
CA ARG A 77 -17.71 -27.26 -5.33
C ARG A 77 -18.72 -28.11 -4.57
N ALA A 78 -19.14 -27.73 -3.37
CA ALA A 78 -20.01 -28.58 -2.54
C ALA A 78 -21.51 -28.19 -2.55
N SER A 79 -21.91 -27.11 -3.21
CA SER A 79 -23.32 -26.65 -3.21
C SER A 79 -24.16 -27.15 -4.40
N ALA A 80 -23.56 -27.86 -5.36
CA ALA A 80 -24.21 -28.18 -6.65
C ALA A 80 -24.94 -29.53 -6.70
N ILE A 81 -25.03 -30.28 -5.60
CA ILE A 81 -25.76 -31.56 -5.58
C ILE A 81 -26.72 -31.56 -4.39
N SER A 82 -27.81 -30.81 -4.51
CA SER A 82 -29.01 -31.09 -3.73
C SER A 82 -29.78 -32.19 -4.48
N PRO A 83 -29.88 -33.43 -3.97
CA PRO A 83 -30.72 -34.43 -4.59
C PRO A 83 -32.18 -33.99 -4.41
N GLY A 84 -32.86 -33.73 -5.53
CA GLY A 84 -34.28 -33.41 -5.54
C GLY A 84 -35.06 -34.48 -4.79
N ARG A 85 -35.84 -34.04 -3.79
CA ARG A 85 -36.90 -34.87 -3.19
C ARG A 85 -37.93 -35.14 -4.28
N SER A 86 -37.99 -36.37 -4.77
CA SER A 86 -39.12 -36.87 -5.54
C SER A 86 -40.34 -36.96 -4.62
N SER A 87 -41.30 -36.05 -4.81
CA SER A 87 -42.66 -36.21 -4.31
C SER A 87 -43.41 -37.12 -5.27
N ASP A 88 -43.34 -38.42 -5.02
CA ASP A 88 -44.25 -39.39 -5.60
C ASP A 88 -44.56 -40.47 -4.55
N GLN A 89 -45.80 -40.95 -4.58
CA GLN A 89 -46.53 -41.77 -3.59
C GLN A 89 -47.43 -40.91 -2.66
N SER A 90 -48.77 -41.01 -2.69
CA SER A 90 -49.62 -42.14 -3.07
C SER A 90 -51.03 -41.67 -3.46
N SER A 91 -51.52 -42.14 -4.61
CA SER A 91 -52.94 -42.42 -4.81
C SER A 91 -53.22 -43.82 -4.26
N PHE A 92 -54.24 -43.97 -3.40
CA PHE A 92 -55.26 -45.02 -3.38
C PHE A 92 -56.22 -44.77 -2.23
#